data_AF-A0A928ZCY3-F1
#
_entry.id   AF-A0A928ZCY3-F1
#
_cell.length_a   1.000
_cell.length_b   1.000
_cell.length_c   1.000
_cell.angle_alpha   90.00
_cell.angle_beta   90.00
_cell.angle_gamma   90.00
#
_symmetry.space_group_name_H-M   'P 1'
#
loop_
_entity.id
_entity.type
_entity.pdbx_description
1 polymer ?
#
loop_
_entity_poly.entity_id
_entity_poly.type
_entity_poly.pdbx_seq_one_letter_code
_entity_poly.pdbx_strand_id
1 'polypeptide(L)' 'MLIPILIFDVALVAWSLHLMQSALDLQEFSLMLAGTLVAAAAAAMLVVYFIIGNCLSRIG' A
#
# COMPACT_ATOMS: atom_id res chain seq x y z
N MET A 1 -8.62 14.49 -5.44
CA MET A 1 -7.31 13.84 -5.72
C MET A 1 -7.03 12.61 -4.85
N LEU A 2 -7.80 12.36 -3.78
CA LEU A 2 -7.64 11.19 -2.91
C LEU A 2 -8.09 9.87 -3.57
N ILE A 3 -9.24 9.89 -4.25
CA ILE A 3 -9.85 8.72 -4.90
C ILE A 3 -8.89 7.93 -5.81
N PRO A 4 -8.12 8.55 -6.72
CA PRO A 4 -7.18 7.80 -7.56
C PRO A 4 -6.03 7.18 -6.75
N ILE A 5 -5.59 7.81 -5.66
CA ILE A 5 -4.55 7.26 -4.78
C ILE A 5 -5.04 6.00 -4.09
N LEU A 6 -6.28 5.97 -3.56
CA LEU A 6 -6.83 4.75 -2.96
C LEU A 6 -7.02 3.63 -3.99
N ILE A 7 -7.45 3.96 -5.21
CA ILE A 7 -7.61 2.95 -6.27
C ILE A 7 -6.25 2.35 -6.63
N PHE A 8 -5.21 3.19 -6.76
CA PHE A 8 -3.86 2.73 -7.09
C PHE A 8 -3.25 1.89 -5.96
N ASP A 9 -3.47 2.30 -4.71
CA ASP A 9 -3.04 1.60 -3.51
C ASP A 9 -3.65 0.19 -3.40
N VAL A 10 -4.98 0.09 -3.52
CA VAL A 10 -5.70 -1.19 -3.48
C VAL A 10 -5.30 -2.09 -4.66
N ALA A 11 -5.07 -1.51 -5.85
CA ALA A 11 -4.58 -2.25 -7.01
C ALA A 11 -3.17 -2.81 -6.77
N LEU A 12 -2.25 -2.02 -6.20
CA LEU A 12 -0.89 -2.46 -5.84
C LEU A 12 -0.92 -3.55 -4.77
N VAL A 13 -1.77 -3.41 -3.75
CA VAL A 13 -1.96 -4.43 -2.71
C VAL A 13 -2.51 -5.73 -3.33
N ALA A 14 -3.55 -5.65 -4.15
CA ALA A 14 -4.10 -6.82 -4.85
C ALA A 14 -3.06 -7.49 -5.76
N TRP A 15 -2.25 -6.68 -6.46
CA TRP A 15 -1.17 -7.18 -7.30
C TRP A 15 -0.05 -7.83 -6.48
N SER A 16 0.25 -7.30 -5.30
CA SER A 16 1.22 -7.90 -4.36
C SER A 16 0.73 -9.25 -3.81
N LEU A 17 -0.57 -9.38 -3.51
CA LEU A 17 -1.18 -10.65 -3.08
C LEU A 17 -1.17 -11.70 -4.20
N HIS A 18 -1.47 -11.26 -5.43
CA HIS A 18 -1.40 -12.11 -6.62
C HIS A 18 0.03 -12.61 -6.87
N LEU A 19 1.03 -11.72 -6.71
CA LEU A 19 2.45 -12.06 -6.76
C LEU A 19 2.88 -13.03 -5.64
N MET A 20 2.35 -12.85 -4.43
CA MET A 20 2.61 -13.70 -3.26
C MET A 20 2.07 -15.12 -3.43
N GLN A 21 0.88 -15.28 -4.05
CA GLN A 21 0.34 -16.59 -4.41
C GLN A 21 1.26 -17.34 -5.40
N SER A 22 1.78 -16.65 -6.41
CA SER A 22 2.73 -17.26 -7.36
C SER A 22 4.08 -17.61 -6.73
N ALA A 23 4.54 -16.85 -5.72
CA ALA A 23 5.78 -17.15 -5.01
C ALA A 23 5.65 -18.27 -3.96
N LEU A 24 4.45 -18.54 -3.46
CA LEU A 24 4.18 -19.70 -2.60
C LEU A 24 4.33 -21.03 -3.36
N ASP A 25 3.97 -21.05 -4.64
CA ASP A 25 4.18 -22.21 -5.51
C ASP A 25 5.68 -22.44 -5.80
N LEU A 26 6.48 -21.37 -5.82
CA LEU A 26 7.93 -21.40 -6.10
C LEU A 26 8.84 -21.37 -4.85
N GLN A 27 8.30 -21.27 -3.64
CA GLN A 27 9.03 -21.21 -2.36
C GLN A 27 10.15 -20.13 -2.29
N GLU A 28 9.93 -18.93 -2.85
CA GLU A 28 10.91 -17.83 -2.78
C GLU A 28 10.52 -16.77 -1.72
N PHE A 29 11.29 -16.75 -0.63
CA PHE A 29 11.08 -15.90 0.57
C PHE A 29 11.13 -14.38 0.28
N SER A 30 11.82 -13.98 -0.80
CA SER A 30 12.05 -12.58 -1.19
C SER A 30 10.77 -11.87 -1.64
N LEU A 31 9.85 -12.60 -2.31
CA LEU A 31 8.66 -12.02 -2.90
C LEU A 31 7.53 -11.80 -1.88
N MET A 32 7.45 -12.67 -0.86
CA MET A 32 6.60 -12.47 0.32
C MET A 32 7.00 -11.21 1.09
N LEU A 33 8.30 -11.03 1.35
CA LEU A 33 8.79 -9.85 2.06
C LEU A 33 8.54 -8.56 1.26
N ALA A 34 8.76 -8.60 -0.06
CA ALA A 34 8.49 -7.48 -0.96
C ALA A 34 7.02 -7.03 -0.92
N GLY A 35 6.07 -7.97 -0.92
CA GLY A 35 4.64 -7.65 -0.78
C GLY A 35 4.30 -6.97 0.55
N THR A 36 4.86 -7.46 1.66
CA THR A 36 4.63 -6.85 2.98
C THR A 36 5.24 -5.45 3.11
N LEU A 37 6.42 -5.20 2.53
CA LEU A 37 7.06 -3.89 2.49
C LEU A 37 6.25 -2.88 1.66
N VAL A 38 5.72 -3.32 0.51
CA VAL A 38 4.85 -2.49 -0.34
C VAL A 38 3.54 -2.17 0.37
N ALA A 39 2.89 -3.14 1.01
CA ALA A 39 1.67 -2.91 1.78
C ALA A 39 1.89 -1.99 3.00
N ALA A 40 3.04 -2.12 3.67
CA ALA A 40 3.41 -1.23 4.78
C ALA A 40 3.66 0.21 4.31
N ALA A 41 4.33 0.39 3.16
CA ALA A 41 4.58 1.72 2.58
C ALA A 41 3.28 2.39 2.10
N ALA A 42 2.37 1.62 1.49
CA ALA A 42 1.02 2.02 1.12
C ALA A 42 0.21 2.54 2.34
N ALA A 43 0.13 1.74 3.40
CA ALA A 43 -0.53 2.13 4.64
C ALA A 43 0.08 3.39 5.27
N ALA A 44 1.41 3.53 5.24
CA ALA A 44 2.10 4.72 5.75
C ALA A 44 1.74 5.99 4.94
N MET A 45 1.64 5.89 3.60
CA MET A 45 1.20 7.02 2.77
C MET A 45 -0.23 7.46 3.10
N LEU A 46 -1.16 6.53 3.32
CA LEU A 46 -2.53 6.86 3.71
C LEU A 46 -2.58 7.59 5.07
N VAL A 47 -1.78 7.15 6.05
CA VAL A 47 -1.69 7.79 7.37
C VAL A 47 -1.13 9.21 7.26
N VAL A 48 -0.04 9.40 6.52
CA VAL A 48 0.55 10.74 6.31
C VAL A 48 -0.44 11.67 5.61
N TYR A 49 -1.15 11.19 4.60
CA TYR A 49 -2.16 11.99 3.91
C TYR A 49 -3.31 12.37 4.85
N PHE A 50 -3.76 11.43 5.70
CA PHE A 50 -4.80 11.71 6.69
C PHE A 50 -4.35 12.77 7.70
N ILE A 51 -3.11 12.67 8.18
CA ILE A 51 -2.52 13.66 9.10
C ILE A 51 -2.41 15.03 8.43
N ILE A 52 -1.89 15.09 7.20
CA ILE A 52 -1.77 16.35 6.45
C ILE A 52 -3.15 16.95 6.20
N GLY A 53 -4.13 16.15 5.78
CA GLY A 53 -5.50 16.60 5.57
C GLY A 53 -6.14 17.17 6.84
N ASN A 54 -5.90 16.53 7.99
CA ASN A 54 -6.41 17.01 9.27
C ASN A 54 -5.68 18.29 9.73
N CYS A 55 -4.35 18.36 9.57
CA CYS A 55 -3.57 19.57 9.85
C CYS A 55 -4.03 20.73 8.95
N LEU A 56 -4.12 20.54 7.63
CA LEU A 56 -4.54 21.59 6.72
C LEU A 56 -5.96 22.09 7.04
N SER A 57 -6.87 21.18 7.40
CA SER A 57 -8.24 21.50 7.82
C SER A 57 -8.31 22.24 9.16
N ARG A 58 -7.28 22.17 10.01
CA ARG A 58 -7.24 22.84 11.31
C ARG A 58 -6.59 24.23 11.24
N ILE A 59 -5.81 24.49 10.20
CA ILE A 59 -5.00 25.70 10.05
C ILE A 59 -5.63 26.68 9.04
N GLY A 60 -6.58 26.24 8.20
CA GLY A 60 -7.39 27.09 7.31
C GLY A 60 -8.77 27.35 7.87
#